data_AF-A0A2U4BJA7-F1
#
_entry.id   AF-A0A2U4BJA7-F1
#
_cell.length_a   1.000
_cell.length_b   1.000
_cell.length_c   1.000
_cell.angle_alpha   90.00
_cell.angle_beta   90.00
_cell.angle_gamma   90.00
#
_symmetry.space_group_name_H-M   'P 1'
#
loop_
_entity.id
_entity.type
_entity.pdbx_description
1 polymer ?
#
loop_
_entity_poly.entity_id
_entity_poly.type
_entity_poly.pdbx_seq_one_letter_code
_entity_poly.pdbx_strand_id
1 'polypeptide(L)'
;MSSSQPGTCPCQGAAGRPTILYALLSPSVRDWPSVPPARGRCLCRQHRPVRLCTPHRTCREALDVLAKTLAFLRNLPSFCQLPPQDRRQLLRCCWGPLFLLGLAQDTVTFEVAELPVPSILKKILLEEPTSGAGHGQVLDRPQPSLAAVQWLQCCLESFWSLELGPKEYAYLKGTILFNPDVPGLHASSHIGHLQQEAHQALWEVLEPWCPAGQSRLARVLLTASTLKSVPPSLLGDLFFHPVIGDVDIAGLLEDMLLLR
;
A
#
# COMPACT_ATOMS: atom_id res chain seq x y z
N MET A 1 38.79 -5.81 -11.10
CA MET A 1 37.46 -6.46 -11.09
C MET A 1 36.82 -6.12 -9.75
N SER A 2 36.05 -5.03 -9.73
CA SER A 2 35.47 -4.45 -8.52
C SER A 2 34.13 -5.13 -8.23
N SER A 3 34.08 -5.97 -7.21
CA SER A 3 32.85 -6.50 -6.64
C SER A 3 32.34 -5.56 -5.56
N SER A 4 31.49 -4.62 -5.96
CA SER A 4 30.78 -3.72 -5.05
C SER A 4 29.76 -4.51 -4.22
N GLN A 5 30.12 -4.89 -2.99
CA GLN A 5 29.16 -5.47 -2.05
C GLN A 5 28.17 -4.39 -1.54
N PRO A 6 26.87 -4.70 -1.41
CA PRO A 6 25.89 -3.74 -0.95
C PRO A 6 25.92 -3.57 0.58
N GLY A 7 26.47 -2.43 1.02
CA GLY A 7 26.00 -1.62 2.15
C GLY A 7 25.66 -2.34 3.46
N THR A 8 26.67 -2.81 4.19
CA THR A 8 26.55 -3.22 5.59
C THR A 8 26.02 -2.05 6.43
N CYS A 9 24.99 -2.27 7.25
CA CYS A 9 24.45 -1.21 8.11
C CYS A 9 25.40 -0.97 9.30
N PRO A 10 25.70 0.28 9.70
CA PRO A 10 26.56 0.56 10.85
C PRO A 10 26.02 -0.01 12.19
N CYS A 11 24.73 -0.31 12.25
CA CYS A 11 24.07 -1.02 13.34
C CYS A 11 24.50 -2.50 13.50
N GLN A 12 25.02 -3.14 12.45
CA GLN A 12 25.43 -4.56 12.50
C GLN A 12 26.68 -4.78 13.35
N GLY A 13 27.41 -3.73 13.72
CA GLY A 13 28.51 -3.78 14.68
C GLY A 13 28.09 -3.68 16.16
N ALA A 14 26.80 -3.50 16.46
CA ALA A 14 26.32 -3.24 17.83
C ALA A 14 25.60 -4.43 18.50
N ALA A 15 25.57 -5.61 17.88
CA ALA A 15 24.86 -6.80 18.39
C ALA A 15 25.63 -7.54 19.51
N GLY A 16 26.36 -6.81 20.36
CA GLY A 16 27.19 -7.37 21.42
C GLY A 16 27.33 -6.48 22.66
N ARG A 17 26.46 -5.48 22.84
CA ARG A 17 26.43 -4.70 24.09
C ARG A 17 25.16 -5.05 24.85
N PRO A 18 25.26 -5.52 26.12
CA PRO A 18 24.08 -5.78 26.93
C PRO A 18 23.24 -4.52 27.03
N THR A 19 21.92 -4.67 26.90
CA THR A 19 20.97 -3.57 27.13
C THR A 19 21.18 -3.00 28.54
N ILE A 20 20.97 -1.70 28.71
CA ILE A 20 21.17 -0.98 29.98
C ILE A 20 20.42 -1.67 31.13
N LEU A 21 19.25 -2.26 30.85
CA LEU A 21 18.48 -3.06 31.80
C LEU A 21 19.19 -4.34 32.26
N TYR A 22 19.90 -5.05 31.36
CA TYR A 22 20.64 -6.26 31.70
C TYR A 22 21.88 -5.95 32.56
N ALA A 23 22.57 -4.84 32.27
CA ALA A 23 23.71 -4.37 33.06
C ALA A 23 23.33 -3.94 34.49
N LEU A 24 22.10 -3.48 34.70
CA LEU A 24 21.58 -3.08 36.00
C LEU A 24 21.10 -4.26 36.86
N LEU A 25 20.70 -5.38 36.24
CA LEU A 25 20.04 -6.50 36.92
C LEU A 25 20.97 -7.69 37.23
N SER A 26 22.25 -7.65 36.85
CA SER A 26 23.17 -8.77 37.09
C SER A 26 24.58 -8.29 37.41
N PRO A 27 24.88 -8.00 38.70
CA PRO A 27 26.24 -7.80 39.13
C PRO A 27 26.90 -9.17 39.26
N SER A 28 27.72 -9.53 38.28
CA SER A 28 28.64 -10.70 38.27
C SER A 28 28.09 -11.99 37.66
N VAL A 29 28.33 -12.18 36.36
CA VAL A 29 28.91 -13.43 35.82
C VAL A 29 29.76 -13.03 34.61
N ARG A 30 31.09 -13.19 34.74
CA ARG A 30 31.99 -13.24 33.59
C ARG A 30 31.90 -14.65 33.00
N ASP A 31 32.06 -14.71 31.68
CA ASP A 31 32.19 -15.90 30.85
C ASP A 31 30.89 -16.56 30.38
N TRP A 32 30.50 -16.24 29.13
CA TRP A 32 29.77 -17.18 28.28
C TRP A 32 30.30 -17.14 26.85
N PRO A 33 30.45 -18.30 26.18
CA PRO A 33 30.95 -18.40 24.80
C PRO A 33 30.06 -17.62 23.83
N SER A 34 30.74 -16.91 22.92
CA SER A 34 30.17 -16.10 21.85
C SER A 34 29.30 -16.94 20.91
N VAL A 35 27.99 -16.85 21.08
CA VAL A 35 27.01 -17.27 20.08
C VAL A 35 27.14 -16.32 18.88
N PRO A 36 27.25 -16.81 17.63
CA PRO A 36 27.31 -15.94 16.47
C PRO A 36 26.02 -15.11 16.40
N PRO A 37 26.07 -13.79 16.16
CA PRO A 37 24.86 -12.99 16.11
C PRO A 37 24.00 -13.51 14.97
N ALA A 38 22.78 -13.92 15.29
CA ALA A 38 21.74 -14.11 14.30
C ALA A 38 21.71 -12.85 13.43
N ARG A 39 21.63 -13.02 12.10
CA ARG A 39 21.49 -11.93 11.13
C ARG A 39 20.12 -11.25 11.31
N GLY A 40 19.91 -10.61 12.45
CA GLY A 40 18.74 -9.82 12.77
C GLY A 40 18.74 -8.60 11.87
N ARG A 41 17.73 -8.47 11.03
CA ARG A 41 17.52 -7.29 10.20
C ARG A 41 17.32 -6.10 11.15
N CYS A 42 18.20 -5.10 11.09
CA CYS A 42 18.01 -3.89 11.89
C CYS A 42 16.72 -3.16 11.47
N LEU A 43 15.97 -2.67 12.46
CA LEU A 43 14.79 -1.81 12.25
C LEU A 43 15.12 -0.54 11.43
N CYS A 44 16.36 -0.07 11.50
CA CYS A 44 16.85 1.04 10.70
C CYS A 44 16.88 0.79 9.17
N ARG A 45 16.87 -0.46 8.71
CA ARG A 45 16.68 -0.77 7.27
C ARG A 45 15.20 -0.73 6.87
N GLN A 46 14.30 -1.11 7.78
CA GLN A 46 12.85 -1.15 7.51
C GLN A 46 12.27 0.24 7.27
N HIS A 47 12.80 1.26 7.94
CA HIS A 47 12.39 2.65 7.77
C HIS A 47 13.14 3.42 6.67
N ARG A 48 13.98 2.74 5.87
CA ARG A 48 14.70 3.43 4.81
C ARG A 48 13.74 3.90 3.72
N PRO A 49 13.89 5.14 3.25
CA PRO A 49 13.13 5.60 2.11
C PRO A 49 13.49 4.80 0.86
N VAL A 50 12.50 4.56 0.02
CA VAL A 50 12.69 3.88 -1.27
C VAL A 50 12.08 4.68 -2.41
N ARG A 51 12.50 4.35 -3.63
CA ARG A 51 11.87 4.84 -4.87
C ARG A 51 11.69 3.70 -5.85
N LEU A 52 10.74 3.85 -6.78
CA LEU A 52 10.58 2.94 -7.92
C LEU A 52 11.87 2.91 -8.77
N CYS A 53 12.27 1.72 -9.20
CA CYS A 53 13.40 1.55 -10.14
C CYS A 53 13.04 2.08 -11.53
N THR A 54 11.79 1.89 -11.97
CA THR A 54 11.29 2.26 -13.30
C THR A 54 10.05 3.16 -13.20
N PRO A 55 10.18 4.37 -12.61
CA PRO A 55 9.04 5.21 -12.25
C PRO A 55 8.13 5.52 -13.45
N HIS A 56 8.66 5.88 -14.61
CA HIS A 56 7.85 6.19 -15.79
C HIS A 56 6.94 5.04 -16.25
N ARG A 57 7.45 3.80 -16.21
CA ARG A 57 6.67 2.61 -16.62
C ARG A 57 5.61 2.28 -15.57
N THR A 58 6.05 2.10 -14.32
CA THR A 58 5.16 1.68 -13.23
C THR A 58 4.07 2.72 -12.95
N CYS A 59 4.41 4.02 -12.95
CA CYS A 59 3.42 5.07 -12.74
C CYS A 59 2.41 5.16 -13.90
N ARG A 60 2.83 4.88 -15.14
CA ARG A 60 1.90 4.82 -16.28
C ARG A 60 0.91 3.65 -16.12
N GLU A 61 1.39 2.46 -15.78
CA GLU A 61 0.52 1.30 -15.51
C GLU A 61 -0.43 1.57 -14.34
N ALA A 62 0.05 2.22 -13.28
CA ALA A 62 -0.79 2.66 -12.17
C ALA A 62 -1.87 3.67 -12.61
N LEU A 63 -1.53 4.66 -13.43
CA LEU A 63 -2.51 5.60 -13.97
C LEU A 63 -3.56 4.90 -14.83
N ASP A 64 -3.16 3.94 -15.66
CA ASP A 64 -4.08 3.13 -16.46
C ASP A 64 -5.04 2.31 -15.57
N VAL A 65 -4.52 1.72 -14.49
CA VAL A 65 -5.33 1.01 -13.48
C VAL A 65 -6.30 1.96 -12.77
N LEU A 66 -5.86 3.15 -12.42
CA LEU A 66 -6.70 4.17 -11.78
C LEU A 66 -7.84 4.62 -12.72
N ALA A 67 -7.53 4.82 -14.00
CA ALA A 67 -8.51 5.14 -15.03
C ALA A 67 -9.52 4.00 -15.23
N LYS A 68 -9.08 2.74 -15.27
CA LYS A 68 -9.96 1.56 -15.31
C LYS A 68 -10.85 1.47 -14.08
N THR A 69 -10.34 1.86 -12.91
CA THR A 69 -11.10 1.88 -11.65
C THR A 69 -12.22 2.93 -11.72
N LEU A 70 -11.93 4.14 -12.21
CA LEU A 70 -12.94 5.16 -12.48
C LEU A 70 -13.98 4.70 -13.52
N ALA A 71 -13.51 4.09 -14.61
CA ALA A 71 -14.40 3.56 -15.65
C ALA A 71 -15.35 2.50 -15.09
N PHE A 72 -14.85 1.60 -14.23
CA PHE A 72 -15.68 0.63 -13.51
C PHE A 72 -16.78 1.32 -12.71
N LEU A 73 -16.45 2.33 -11.90
CA LEU A 73 -17.43 3.06 -11.09
C LEU A 73 -18.49 3.78 -11.94
N ARG A 74 -18.06 4.45 -13.03
CA ARG A 74 -18.95 5.21 -13.93
C ARG A 74 -19.89 4.29 -14.72
N ASN A 75 -19.44 3.08 -15.02
CA ASN A 75 -20.22 2.10 -15.77
C ASN A 75 -21.10 1.21 -14.89
N LEU A 76 -21.08 1.38 -13.56
CA LEU A 76 -21.86 0.56 -12.63
C LEU A 76 -23.21 1.25 -12.32
N PRO A 77 -24.35 0.76 -12.85
CA PRO A 77 -25.63 1.46 -12.72
C PRO A 77 -26.05 1.66 -11.27
N SER A 78 -25.89 0.64 -10.43
CA SER A 78 -26.25 0.69 -9.01
C SER A 78 -25.45 1.75 -8.25
N PHE A 79 -24.20 2.02 -8.65
CA PHE A 79 -23.42 3.11 -8.07
C PHE A 79 -23.91 4.47 -8.57
N CYS A 80 -24.15 4.60 -9.88
CA CYS A 80 -24.58 5.85 -10.51
C CYS A 80 -25.95 6.36 -10.02
N GLN A 81 -26.81 5.46 -9.52
CA GLN A 81 -28.11 5.78 -8.94
C GLN A 81 -28.03 6.30 -7.49
N LEU A 82 -26.88 6.14 -6.82
CA LEU A 82 -26.71 6.62 -5.45
C LEU A 82 -26.64 8.16 -5.39
N PRO A 83 -27.04 8.76 -4.25
CA PRO A 83 -26.87 10.18 -4.00
C PRO A 83 -25.44 10.64 -4.31
N PRO A 84 -25.23 11.81 -4.95
CA PRO A 84 -23.89 12.30 -5.28
C PRO A 84 -22.96 12.40 -4.07
N GLN A 85 -23.50 12.71 -2.89
CA GLN A 85 -22.73 12.77 -1.64
C GLN A 85 -22.24 11.37 -1.23
N ASP A 86 -23.11 10.37 -1.26
CA ASP A 86 -22.78 8.99 -0.94
C ASP A 86 -21.73 8.43 -1.91
N ARG A 87 -21.86 8.72 -3.21
CA ARG A 87 -20.85 8.32 -4.22
C ARG A 87 -19.46 8.86 -3.90
N ARG A 88 -19.35 10.13 -3.50
CA ARG A 88 -18.08 10.75 -3.09
C ARG A 88 -17.53 10.11 -1.83
N GLN A 89 -18.37 9.89 -0.82
CA GLN A 89 -17.93 9.26 0.43
C GLN A 89 -17.45 7.83 0.22
N LEU A 90 -18.19 7.02 -0.53
CA LEU A 90 -17.77 5.66 -0.89
C LEU A 90 -16.42 5.69 -1.64
N LEU A 91 -16.29 6.54 -2.67
CA LEU A 91 -15.03 6.69 -3.42
C LEU A 91 -13.86 7.03 -2.50
N ARG A 92 -14.00 8.05 -1.64
CA ARG A 92 -12.95 8.45 -0.68
C ARG A 92 -12.49 7.28 0.18
N CYS A 93 -13.43 6.45 0.62
CA CYS A 93 -13.13 5.31 1.48
C CYS A 93 -12.55 4.10 0.74
N CYS A 94 -12.89 3.89 -0.52
CA CYS A 94 -12.57 2.64 -1.22
C CYS A 94 -11.60 2.79 -2.41
N TRP A 95 -11.22 3.99 -2.84
CA TRP A 95 -10.35 4.15 -4.01
C TRP A 95 -9.01 3.43 -3.87
N GLY A 96 -8.39 3.47 -2.69
CA GLY A 96 -7.11 2.81 -2.41
C GLY A 96 -7.22 1.28 -2.55
N PRO A 97 -8.12 0.61 -1.80
CA PRO A 97 -8.36 -0.82 -1.96
C PRO A 97 -8.78 -1.24 -3.38
N LEU A 98 -9.63 -0.45 -4.06
CA LEU A 98 -10.03 -0.74 -5.45
C LEU A 98 -8.86 -0.61 -6.43
N PHE A 99 -8.02 0.41 -6.25
CA PHE A 99 -6.80 0.61 -7.04
C PHE A 99 -5.83 -0.56 -6.84
N LEU A 100 -5.59 -0.99 -5.61
CA LEU A 100 -4.74 -2.15 -5.30
C LEU A 100 -5.28 -3.44 -5.92
N LEU A 101 -6.59 -3.63 -5.86
CA LEU A 101 -7.22 -4.78 -6.51
C LEU A 101 -7.08 -4.70 -8.04
N GLY A 102 -7.09 -3.50 -8.60
CA GLY A 102 -6.77 -3.25 -10.01
C GLY A 102 -5.31 -3.57 -10.37
N LEU A 103 -4.33 -3.19 -9.53
CA LEU A 103 -2.93 -3.56 -9.72
C LEU A 103 -2.74 -5.08 -9.71
N ALA A 104 -3.42 -5.77 -8.78
CA ALA A 104 -3.42 -7.22 -8.71
C ALA A 104 -4.03 -7.84 -9.98
N GLN A 105 -5.20 -7.34 -10.41
CA GLN A 105 -5.91 -7.82 -11.61
C GLN A 105 -5.08 -7.63 -12.90
N ASP A 106 -4.39 -6.51 -13.04
CA ASP A 106 -3.55 -6.20 -14.21
C ASP A 106 -2.11 -6.72 -14.08
N THR A 107 -1.83 -7.51 -13.02
CA THR A 107 -0.52 -8.11 -12.72
C THR A 107 0.65 -7.12 -12.76
N VAL A 108 0.41 -5.90 -12.27
CA VAL A 108 1.41 -4.84 -12.23
C VAL A 108 2.49 -5.18 -11.21
N THR A 109 3.70 -5.41 -11.71
CA THR A 109 4.90 -5.66 -10.90
C THR A 109 5.81 -4.45 -10.90
N PHE A 110 6.48 -4.21 -9.77
CA PHE A 110 7.40 -3.10 -9.63
C PHE A 110 8.52 -3.43 -8.65
N GLU A 111 9.68 -2.83 -8.91
CA GLU A 111 10.86 -2.94 -8.07
C GLU A 111 11.17 -1.59 -7.44
N VAL A 112 11.77 -1.63 -6.25
CA VAL A 112 12.21 -0.44 -5.54
C VAL A 112 13.68 -0.50 -5.17
N ALA A 113 14.31 0.67 -5.19
CA ALA A 113 15.68 0.88 -4.74
C ALA A 113 15.69 1.74 -3.46
N GLU A 114 16.53 1.36 -2.50
CA GLU A 114 16.77 2.17 -1.30
C GLU A 114 17.41 3.50 -1.70
N LEU A 115 16.89 4.58 -1.13
CA LEU A 115 17.49 5.90 -1.24
C LEU A 115 18.59 6.06 -0.18
N PRO A 116 19.76 6.65 -0.53
CA PRO A 116 20.77 6.98 0.45
C PRO A 116 20.23 8.04 1.40
N VAL A 117 20.12 7.72 2.69
CA VAL A 117 19.77 8.70 3.72
C VAL A 117 20.99 9.62 3.92
N PRO A 118 20.92 10.92 3.61
CA PRO A 118 22.03 11.83 3.90
C PRO A 118 22.26 11.85 5.42
N SER A 119 23.52 11.83 5.86
CA SER A 119 23.80 11.93 7.29
C SER A 119 23.28 13.28 7.81
N ILE A 120 22.72 13.29 9.01
CA ILE A 120 22.24 14.52 9.66
C ILE A 120 23.37 15.56 9.71
N LEU A 121 24.62 15.13 9.93
CA LEU A 121 25.80 15.98 9.85
C LEU A 121 26.03 16.56 8.46
N LYS A 122 25.89 15.76 7.39
CA LYS A 122 26.01 16.25 6.01
C LYS A 122 24.89 17.24 5.67
N LYS A 123 23.70 17.08 6.26
CA LYS A 123 22.58 18.02 6.14
C LYS A 123 22.91 19.35 6.84
N ILE A 124 23.34 19.30 8.11
CA ILE A 124 23.73 20.48 8.90
C ILE A 124 24.94 21.22 8.28
N LEU A 125 25.90 20.50 7.70
CA LEU A 125 27.13 21.07 7.16
C LEU A 125 27.02 21.57 5.71
N LEU A 126 26.00 21.15 4.95
CA LEU A 126 25.83 21.55 3.55
C LEU A 126 24.59 22.42 3.29
N GLU A 127 23.65 22.54 4.25
CA GLU A 127 22.57 23.52 4.18
C GLU A 127 23.07 24.87 4.70
N GLU A 128 23.65 25.69 3.82
CA GLU A 128 23.76 27.13 4.09
C GLU A 128 22.36 27.78 4.04
N PRO A 129 22.04 28.76 4.90
CA PRO A 129 20.75 29.42 4.92
C PRO A 129 20.65 30.40 3.74
N THR A 130 20.44 29.87 2.54
CA THR A 130 20.21 30.69 1.35
C THR A 130 18.73 30.90 1.13
N SER A 131 18.30 32.11 1.44
CA SER A 131 17.04 32.71 1.02
C SER A 131 17.00 32.73 -0.52
N GLY A 132 16.09 31.99 -1.15
CA GLY A 132 15.95 32.07 -2.60
C GLY A 132 15.13 30.94 -3.21
N ALA A 133 14.01 31.31 -3.83
CA ALA A 133 13.03 30.49 -4.53
C ALA A 133 13.59 29.35 -5.41
N GLY A 134 12.94 28.17 -5.32
CA GLY A 134 12.92 27.13 -6.36
C GLY A 134 13.81 25.92 -6.09
N HIS A 135 13.19 24.78 -5.76
CA HIS A 135 13.79 23.43 -5.56
C HIS A 135 14.19 22.97 -4.14
N GLY A 136 13.79 23.68 -3.09
CA GLY A 136 14.01 23.25 -1.68
C GLY A 136 12.90 22.40 -1.03
N GLN A 137 11.75 22.18 -1.69
CA GLN A 137 10.55 21.62 -1.04
C GLN A 137 10.45 20.09 -1.02
N VAL A 138 11.43 19.36 -1.57
CA VAL A 138 11.32 17.88 -1.72
C VAL A 138 11.53 17.13 -0.40
N LEU A 139 12.06 17.77 0.65
CA LEU A 139 12.64 17.06 1.81
C LEU A 139 11.74 16.91 3.05
N ASP A 140 10.57 17.57 3.11
CA ASP A 140 9.67 17.48 4.28
C ASP A 140 8.53 16.47 4.11
N ARG A 141 8.34 15.90 2.91
CA ARG A 141 7.30 14.88 2.69
C ARG A 141 7.80 13.49 3.11
N PRO A 142 7.02 12.71 3.89
CA PRO A 142 7.38 11.35 4.26
C PRO A 142 7.58 10.49 3.00
N GLN A 143 8.80 10.03 2.76
CA GLN A 143 9.07 9.09 1.66
C GLN A 143 8.55 7.68 2.02
N PRO A 144 8.10 6.89 1.03
CA PRO A 144 7.63 5.53 1.28
C PRO A 144 8.77 4.71 1.89
N SER A 145 8.49 4.04 3.01
CA SER A 145 9.48 3.20 3.69
C SER A 145 9.58 1.83 3.05
N LEU A 146 10.77 1.22 3.09
CA LEU A 146 11.01 -0.12 2.56
C LEU A 146 10.02 -1.15 3.14
N ALA A 147 9.74 -1.10 4.44
CA ALA A 147 8.81 -2.03 5.08
C ALA A 147 7.36 -1.85 4.59
N ALA A 148 6.91 -0.61 4.41
CA ALA A 148 5.57 -0.34 3.89
C ALA A 148 5.41 -0.84 2.45
N VAL A 149 6.44 -0.65 1.62
CA VAL A 149 6.43 -1.13 0.23
C VAL A 149 6.54 -2.66 0.16
N GLN A 150 7.35 -3.29 1.01
CA GLN A 150 7.42 -4.75 1.10
C GLN A 150 6.09 -5.36 1.52
N TRP A 151 5.42 -4.75 2.51
CA TRP A 151 4.08 -5.15 2.92
C TRP A 151 3.08 -5.08 1.75
N LEU A 152 3.08 -3.96 1.01
CA LEU A 152 2.27 -3.81 -0.19
C LEU A 152 2.56 -4.90 -1.23
N GLN A 153 3.83 -5.22 -1.51
CA GLN A 153 4.20 -6.29 -2.42
C GLN A 153 3.66 -7.64 -1.95
N CYS A 154 3.78 -7.97 -0.66
CA CYS A 154 3.22 -9.20 -0.09
C CYS A 154 1.69 -9.28 -0.22
N CYS A 155 0.98 -8.16 -0.07
CA CYS A 155 -0.46 -8.11 -0.32
C CYS A 155 -0.79 -8.47 -1.77
N LEU A 156 -0.05 -7.93 -2.76
CA LEU A 156 -0.28 -8.23 -4.18
C LEU A 156 0.05 -9.69 -4.52
N GLU A 157 1.16 -10.22 -4.00
CA GLU A 157 1.54 -11.62 -4.15
C GLU A 157 0.49 -12.58 -3.58
N SER A 158 -0.06 -12.25 -2.40
CA SER A 158 -1.15 -13.01 -1.80
C SER A 158 -2.37 -13.05 -2.71
N PHE A 159 -2.68 -11.94 -3.39
CA PHE A 159 -3.78 -11.87 -4.36
C PHE A 159 -3.52 -12.71 -5.62
N TRP A 160 -2.31 -12.67 -6.17
CA TRP A 160 -1.97 -13.50 -7.32
C TRP A 160 -2.08 -15.00 -7.01
N SER A 161 -1.78 -15.41 -5.78
CA SER A 161 -1.95 -16.81 -5.35
C SER A 161 -3.40 -17.30 -5.28
N LEU A 162 -4.39 -16.39 -5.32
CA LEU A 162 -5.81 -16.74 -5.32
C LEU A 162 -6.33 -17.11 -6.72
N GLU A 163 -5.55 -16.80 -7.76
CA GLU A 163 -5.88 -17.08 -9.17
C GLU A 163 -7.28 -16.59 -9.54
N LEU A 164 -7.61 -15.35 -9.17
CA LEU A 164 -8.94 -14.79 -9.39
C LEU A 164 -9.22 -14.52 -10.87
N GLY A 165 -10.39 -14.94 -11.33
CA GLY A 165 -10.90 -14.64 -12.66
C GLY A 165 -11.50 -13.22 -12.76
N PRO A 166 -11.73 -12.70 -13.98
CA PRO A 166 -12.28 -11.36 -14.18
C PRO A 166 -13.63 -11.10 -13.49
N LYS A 167 -14.52 -12.11 -13.47
CA LYS A 167 -15.82 -12.02 -12.78
C LYS A 167 -15.66 -11.94 -11.26
N GLU A 168 -14.76 -12.74 -10.70
CA GLU A 168 -14.46 -12.77 -9.27
C GLU A 168 -13.91 -11.41 -8.81
N TYR A 169 -12.98 -10.83 -9.59
CA TYR A 169 -12.51 -9.46 -9.35
C TYR A 169 -13.64 -8.42 -9.41
N ALA A 170 -14.56 -8.53 -10.38
CA ALA A 170 -15.67 -7.59 -10.51
C ALA A 170 -16.60 -7.63 -9.28
N TYR A 171 -16.98 -8.82 -8.81
CA TYR A 171 -17.82 -8.95 -7.62
C TYR A 171 -17.09 -8.52 -6.35
N LEU A 172 -15.80 -8.85 -6.22
CA LEU A 172 -14.98 -8.40 -5.10
C LEU A 172 -14.81 -6.86 -5.07
N LYS A 173 -14.69 -6.21 -6.23
CA LYS A 173 -14.76 -4.74 -6.31
C LYS A 173 -16.10 -4.22 -5.80
N GLY A 174 -17.21 -4.90 -6.14
CA GLY A 174 -18.54 -4.58 -5.61
C GLY A 174 -18.64 -4.68 -4.09
N THR A 175 -18.12 -5.76 -3.49
CA THR A 175 -18.17 -5.95 -2.02
C THR A 175 -17.35 -4.91 -1.26
N ILE A 176 -16.23 -4.45 -1.84
CA ILE A 176 -15.38 -3.38 -1.30
C ILE A 176 -16.04 -2.00 -1.48
N LEU A 177 -16.63 -1.75 -2.65
CA LEU A 177 -17.25 -0.48 -3.02
C LEU A 177 -18.48 -0.16 -2.18
N PHE A 178 -19.42 -1.10 -2.09
CA PHE A 178 -20.68 -0.89 -1.38
C PHE A 178 -20.49 -1.15 0.10
N ASN A 179 -19.86 -0.22 0.82
CA ASN A 179 -19.68 -0.32 2.27
C ASN A 179 -20.72 0.54 3.01
N PRO A 180 -21.73 -0.06 3.67
CA PRO A 180 -22.76 0.69 4.38
C PRO A 180 -22.25 1.34 5.67
N ASP A 181 -21.08 0.93 6.18
CA ASP A 181 -20.50 1.43 7.43
C ASP A 181 -19.74 2.76 7.26
N VAL A 182 -19.71 3.33 6.05
CA VAL A 182 -19.08 4.63 5.81
C VAL A 182 -19.91 5.72 6.52
N PRO A 183 -19.30 6.57 7.36
CA PRO A 183 -20.04 7.55 8.14
C PRO A 183 -20.61 8.67 7.27
N GLY A 184 -21.87 9.04 7.52
CA GLY A 184 -22.55 10.15 6.86
C GLY A 184 -23.24 9.80 5.54
N LEU A 185 -23.37 8.50 5.23
CA LEU A 185 -24.16 8.02 4.10
C LEU A 185 -25.66 8.26 4.32
N HIS A 186 -26.35 8.70 3.26
CA HIS A 186 -27.81 8.87 3.28
C HIS A 186 -28.56 7.58 2.94
N ALA A 187 -28.00 6.75 2.06
CA ALA A 187 -28.61 5.53 1.55
C ALA A 187 -27.99 4.23 2.14
N SER A 188 -27.51 4.24 3.40
CA SER A 188 -26.80 3.10 4.02
C SER A 188 -27.55 1.76 3.89
N SER A 189 -28.88 1.76 4.08
CA SER A 189 -29.68 0.52 3.95
C SER A 189 -29.67 -0.03 2.52
N HIS A 190 -29.81 0.83 1.51
CA HIS A 190 -29.76 0.41 0.12
C HIS A 190 -28.35 -0.06 -0.28
N ILE A 191 -27.31 0.65 0.17
CA ILE A 191 -25.91 0.26 -0.02
C ILE A 191 -25.64 -1.10 0.62
N GLY A 192 -26.21 -1.38 1.80
CA GLY A 192 -26.12 -2.69 2.46
C GLY A 192 -26.72 -3.82 1.61
N HIS A 193 -27.87 -3.59 0.97
CA HIS A 193 -28.44 -4.56 0.04
C HIS A 193 -27.53 -4.81 -1.17
N LEU A 194 -26.99 -3.74 -1.79
CA LEU A 194 -26.04 -3.86 -2.90
C LEU A 194 -24.78 -4.63 -2.49
N GLN A 195 -24.31 -4.42 -1.26
CA GLN A 195 -23.19 -5.16 -0.69
C GLN A 195 -23.52 -6.65 -0.57
N GLN A 196 -24.71 -6.98 -0.06
CA GLN A 196 -25.16 -8.36 0.08
C GLN A 196 -25.27 -9.06 -1.28
N GLU A 197 -25.83 -8.39 -2.29
CA GLU A 197 -25.89 -8.91 -3.66
C GLU A 197 -24.49 -9.17 -4.23
N ALA A 198 -23.54 -8.26 -4.04
CA ALA A 198 -22.17 -8.46 -4.48
C ALA A 198 -21.48 -9.65 -3.76
N HIS A 199 -21.74 -9.83 -2.46
CA HIS A 199 -21.21 -10.99 -1.71
C HIS A 199 -21.83 -12.30 -2.18
N GLN A 200 -23.14 -12.31 -2.43
CA GLN A 200 -23.85 -13.49 -2.93
C GLN A 200 -23.33 -13.88 -4.32
N ALA A 201 -23.21 -12.92 -5.24
CA ALA A 201 -22.67 -13.16 -6.58
C ALA A 201 -21.21 -13.63 -6.55
N LEU A 202 -20.39 -13.10 -5.63
CA LEU A 202 -19.03 -13.59 -5.42
C LEU A 202 -19.03 -15.03 -4.90
N TRP A 203 -19.88 -15.35 -3.93
CA TRP A 203 -20.01 -16.71 -3.40
C TRP A 203 -20.40 -17.71 -4.50
N GLU A 204 -21.43 -17.39 -5.29
CA GLU A 204 -21.92 -18.26 -6.38
C GLU A 204 -20.86 -18.55 -7.44
N VAL A 205 -19.99 -17.60 -7.76
CA VAL A 205 -18.90 -17.82 -8.72
C VAL A 205 -17.76 -18.64 -8.13
N LEU A 206 -17.53 -18.54 -6.82
CA LEU A 206 -16.47 -19.28 -6.14
C LEU A 206 -16.89 -20.71 -5.75
N GLU A 207 -18.19 -20.96 -5.55
CA GLU A 207 -18.75 -22.22 -5.04
C GLU A 207 -18.40 -23.47 -5.87
N PRO A 208 -18.45 -23.46 -7.23
CA PRO A 208 -18.14 -24.64 -8.04
C PRO A 208 -16.71 -25.16 -7.87
N TRP A 209 -15.82 -24.35 -7.29
CA TRP A 209 -14.39 -24.65 -7.18
C TRP A 209 -13.99 -25.23 -5.80
N CYS A 210 -14.93 -25.44 -4.87
CA CYS A 210 -14.63 -25.96 -3.52
C CYS A 210 -15.61 -27.02 -3.00
N PRO A 211 -15.46 -28.31 -3.41
CA PRO A 211 -16.28 -29.40 -2.88
C PRO A 211 -15.92 -29.85 -1.44
N ALA A 212 -14.79 -29.41 -0.87
CA ALA A 212 -14.27 -29.94 0.40
C ALA A 212 -13.58 -28.87 1.27
N GLY A 213 -14.33 -28.26 2.19
CA GLY A 213 -13.82 -27.90 3.52
C GLY A 213 -12.97 -26.62 3.70
N GLN A 214 -12.65 -25.85 2.66
CA GLN A 214 -12.10 -24.49 2.81
C GLN A 214 -12.93 -23.54 1.96
N SER A 215 -13.69 -22.63 2.58
CA SER A 215 -14.46 -21.65 1.81
C SER A 215 -13.48 -20.69 1.12
N ARG A 216 -13.23 -20.90 -0.19
CA ARG A 216 -12.42 -20.01 -1.04
C ARG A 216 -12.86 -18.56 -0.88
N LEU A 217 -14.17 -18.33 -0.71
CA LEU A 217 -14.74 -17.03 -0.34
C LEU A 217 -14.07 -16.41 0.90
N ALA A 218 -13.94 -17.14 2.02
CA ALA A 218 -13.33 -16.60 3.22
C ALA A 218 -11.86 -16.24 2.98
N ARG A 219 -11.11 -17.08 2.25
CA ARG A 219 -9.73 -16.78 1.89
C ARG A 219 -9.63 -15.51 1.03
N VAL A 220 -10.52 -15.34 0.06
CA VAL A 220 -10.58 -14.14 -0.80
C VAL A 220 -10.92 -12.90 0.02
N LEU A 221 -11.96 -12.95 0.87
CA LEU A 221 -12.38 -11.81 1.70
C LEU A 221 -11.32 -11.44 2.75
N LEU A 222 -10.67 -12.43 3.36
CA LEU A 222 -9.55 -12.19 4.29
C LEU A 222 -8.38 -11.53 3.56
N THR A 223 -8.01 -12.00 2.36
CA THR A 223 -6.94 -11.38 1.58
C THR A 223 -7.32 -9.95 1.19
N ALA A 224 -8.57 -9.71 0.79
CA ALA A 224 -9.09 -8.36 0.50
C ALA A 224 -9.07 -7.43 1.71
N SER A 225 -9.28 -7.95 2.93
CA SER A 225 -9.15 -7.15 4.15
C SER A 225 -7.74 -6.60 4.35
N THR A 226 -6.70 -7.31 3.88
CA THR A 226 -5.31 -6.84 3.98
C THR A 226 -5.06 -5.57 3.16
N LEU A 227 -5.78 -5.37 2.05
CA LEU A 227 -5.66 -4.14 1.23
C LEU A 227 -6.10 -2.89 2.00
N LYS A 228 -7.05 -3.03 2.93
CA LYS A 228 -7.53 -1.91 3.77
C LYS A 228 -6.45 -1.41 4.74
N SER A 229 -5.44 -2.22 5.03
CA SER A 229 -4.31 -1.83 5.89
C SER A 229 -3.28 -0.95 5.19
N VAL A 230 -3.32 -0.87 3.86
CA VAL A 230 -2.39 -0.06 3.08
C VAL A 230 -2.92 1.38 3.03
N PRO A 231 -2.17 2.36 3.58
CA PRO A 231 -2.64 3.73 3.63
C PRO A 231 -2.66 4.35 2.23
N PRO A 232 -3.71 5.10 1.85
CA PRO A 232 -3.78 5.70 0.52
C PRO A 232 -2.67 6.74 0.25
N SER A 233 -2.11 7.35 1.31
CA SER A 233 -0.94 8.23 1.20
C SER A 233 0.28 7.51 0.62
N LEU A 234 0.55 6.27 1.03
CA LEU A 234 1.63 5.45 0.48
C LEU A 234 1.45 5.24 -1.03
N LEU A 235 0.21 5.05 -1.49
CA LEU A 235 -0.11 4.87 -2.91
C LEU A 235 0.14 6.17 -3.69
N GLY A 236 -0.32 7.30 -3.13
CA GLY A 236 -0.03 8.65 -3.60
C GLY A 236 1.46 8.88 -3.81
N ASP A 237 2.25 8.66 -2.75
CA ASP A 237 3.69 8.91 -2.74
C ASP A 237 4.46 7.97 -3.68
N LEU A 238 4.07 6.70 -3.74
CA LEU A 238 4.80 5.69 -4.51
C LEU A 238 4.48 5.76 -6.00
N PHE A 239 3.20 5.82 -6.37
CA PHE A 239 2.76 5.63 -7.77
C PHE A 239 2.39 6.92 -8.49
N PHE A 240 1.95 7.96 -7.78
CA PHE A 240 1.35 9.13 -8.43
C PHE A 240 2.23 10.38 -8.33
N HIS A 241 2.81 10.63 -7.15
CA HIS A 241 3.72 11.76 -6.93
C HIS A 241 4.84 11.88 -7.98
N PRO A 242 5.49 10.81 -8.45
CA PRO A 242 6.53 10.92 -9.48
C PRO A 242 6.07 11.49 -10.83
N VAL A 243 4.76 11.50 -11.11
CA VAL A 243 4.20 11.95 -12.41
C VAL A 243 3.34 13.20 -12.26
N ILE A 244 2.48 13.25 -11.23
CA ILE A 244 1.52 14.33 -11.05
C ILE A 244 1.82 15.23 -9.84
N GLY A 245 2.89 14.95 -9.08
CA GLY A 245 3.31 15.78 -7.94
C GLY A 245 2.35 15.69 -6.75
N ASP A 246 2.21 16.80 -6.01
CA ASP A 246 1.45 16.87 -4.75
C ASP A 246 -0.05 17.08 -4.98
N VAL A 247 -0.67 16.16 -5.74
CA VAL A 247 -2.11 16.17 -6.03
C VAL A 247 -2.85 15.28 -5.03
N ASP A 248 -3.94 15.79 -4.45
CA ASP A 248 -4.88 14.95 -3.71
C ASP A 248 -5.62 14.02 -4.67
N ILE A 249 -5.22 12.76 -4.69
CA ILE A 249 -5.81 11.73 -5.55
C ILE A 249 -7.30 11.57 -5.26
N ALA A 250 -7.73 11.63 -4.00
CA ALA A 250 -9.14 11.46 -3.66
C ALA A 250 -10.00 12.58 -4.26
N GLY A 251 -9.58 13.84 -4.06
CA GLY A 251 -10.21 15.01 -4.67
C GLY A 251 -10.21 14.95 -6.20
N LEU A 252 -9.09 14.58 -6.83
CA LEU A 252 -8.99 14.42 -8.28
C LEU A 252 -10.00 13.40 -8.81
N LEU A 253 -10.12 12.25 -8.15
CA LEU A 253 -11.05 11.19 -8.53
C LEU A 253 -12.51 11.65 -8.38
N GLU A 254 -12.83 12.43 -7.36
CA GLU A 254 -14.17 13.00 -7.17
C GLU A 254 -14.53 13.97 -8.30
N ASP A 255 -13.62 14.87 -8.67
CA ASP A 255 -13.83 15.80 -9.78
C ASP A 255 -14.02 15.03 -11.09
N MET A 256 -13.20 14.00 -11.32
CA MET A 256 -13.32 13.11 -12.48
C MET A 256 -14.61 12.28 -12.49
N LEU A 257 -15.17 11.91 -11.33
CA LEU A 257 -16.46 11.23 -11.28
C LEU A 257 -17.63 12.17 -11.64
N LEU A 258 -17.49 13.47 -11.41
CA LEU A 258 -18.52 14.47 -11.69
C LEU A 258 -18.49 15.01 -13.13
N LEU A 259 -17.32 14.96 -13.78
CA LEU A 259 -17.15 15.32 -15.19
C LEU A 259 -17.84 14.28 -16.07
N ARG A 260 -18.98 14.63 -16.69
CA ARG A 260 -19.71 13.77 -17.64
C ARG A 260 -18.94 13.57 -18.94
#